data_AF-A0A534D9C7-F1
#
_entry.id   AF-A0A534D9C7-F1
#
_cell.length_a   1.000
_cell.length_b   1.000
_cell.length_c   1.000
_cell.angle_alpha   90.00
_cell.angle_beta   90.00
_cell.angle_gamma   90.00
#
_symmetry.space_group_name_H-M   'P 1'
#
loop_
_entity.id
_entity.type
_entity.pdbx_description
1 polymer ?
#
loop_
_entity_poly.entity_id
_entity_poly.type
_entity_poly.pdbx_seq_one_letter_code
_entity_poly.pdbx_strand_id
1 'polypeptide(L)' 'EERGNVGNLLGDVPFGTFAQMLGGYGEEVRDPAQIAPALKRARESVQKSRRSAVINIWVDPREYAPGTKNQTMYK' A
#
# COMPACT_ATOMS: atom_id res chain seq x y z
N GLU A 1 -5.04 -19.64 -17.94
CA GLU A 1 -5.34 -18.30 -17.42
C GLU A 1 -6.81 -18.25 -17.04
N GLU A 2 -7.11 -18.34 -15.75
CA GLU A 2 -8.48 -18.35 -15.26
C GLU A 2 -9.09 -16.94 -15.29
N ARG A 3 -10.33 -16.88 -15.78
CA ARG A 3 -11.15 -15.67 -15.95
C ARG A 3 -11.35 -14.82 -14.68
N GLY A 4 -10.90 -15.28 -13.51
CA GLY A 4 -10.98 -14.56 -12.23
C GLY A 4 -9.95 -13.44 -12.04
N ASN A 5 -8.83 -13.43 -12.78
CA ASN A 5 -7.74 -12.47 -12.52
C ASN A 5 -8.00 -11.06 -13.06
N VAL A 6 -8.78 -10.90 -14.13
CA VAL A 6 -8.92 -9.61 -14.83
C VAL A 6 -9.76 -8.60 -14.04
N GLY A 7 -10.68 -9.06 -13.19
CA GLY A 7 -11.54 -8.20 -12.35
C GLY A 7 -11.09 -8.04 -10.89
N ASN A 8 -10.18 -8.90 -10.40
CA ASN A 8 -9.79 -8.93 -8.98
C ASN A 8 -8.46 -8.22 -8.69
N LEU A 9 -7.64 -7.99 -9.71
CA LEU A 9 -6.39 -7.25 -9.57
C LEU A 9 -6.63 -5.80 -9.97
N LEU A 10 -6.72 -4.93 -8.97
CA LEU A 10 -6.46 -3.51 -9.21
C LEU A 10 -5.02 -3.44 -9.72
N GLY A 11 -4.80 -2.85 -10.89
CA GLY A 11 -3.46 -2.71 -11.47
C GLY A 11 -2.52 -1.90 -10.55
N ASP A 12 -1.33 -1.57 -11.06
CA ASP A 12 -0.33 -0.83 -10.30
C ASP A 12 -0.78 0.62 -10.01
N VAL A 13 -1.54 0.81 -8.93
CA VAL A 13 -2.07 2.12 -8.53
C VAL A 13 -1.09 2.83 -7.58
N PRO A 14 -0.61 4.03 -7.93
CA PRO A 14 0.27 4.82 -7.07
C PRO A 14 -0.56 5.57 -6.01
N PHE A 15 -0.98 4.86 -4.96
CA PHE A 15 -1.90 5.42 -3.96
C PHE A 15 -1.32 6.64 -3.21
N GLY A 16 0.02 6.76 -3.12
CA GLY A 16 0.66 7.94 -2.53
C GLY A 16 0.30 9.24 -3.25
N THR A 17 0.10 9.20 -4.57
CA THR A 17 -0.22 10.39 -5.37
C THR A 17 -1.56 11.02 -4.96
N PHE A 18 -2.56 10.22 -4.55
CA PHE A 18 -3.84 10.77 -4.09
C PHE A 18 -3.68 11.65 -2.86
N ALA A 19 -2.81 11.27 -1.92
CA ALA A 19 -2.53 12.11 -0.76
C ALA A 19 -1.88 13.44 -1.16
N GLN A 20 -0.97 13.41 -2.13
CA GLN A 20 -0.33 14.64 -2.65
C GLN A 20 -1.34 15.55 -3.35
N MET A 21 -2.26 14.99 -4.14
CA MET A 21 -3.34 15.75 -4.81
C MET A 21 -4.26 16.47 -3.82
N LEU A 22 -4.47 15.88 -2.63
CA LEU A 22 -5.25 16.49 -1.55
C LEU A 22 -4.40 17.39 -0.62
N GLY A 23 -3.16 17.69 -1.03
CA GLY A 23 -2.23 18.56 -0.31
C GLY A 23 -1.57 17.92 0.92
N GLY A 24 -1.75 16.61 1.11
CA GLY A 24 -1.12 15.79 2.14
C GLY A 24 0.20 15.15 1.69
N TYR A 25 0.62 14.10 2.39
CA TYR A 25 1.88 13.42 2.14
C TYR A 25 1.68 12.04 1.53
N GLY A 26 2.38 11.75 0.44
CA GLY A 26 2.37 10.45 -0.22
C GLY A 26 3.77 9.90 -0.37
N GLU A 27 3.98 8.62 -0.03
CA GLU A 27 5.25 7.92 -0.24
C GLU A 27 4.99 6.50 -0.76
N GLU A 28 5.83 6.05 -1.69
CA GLU A 28 5.83 4.68 -2.24
C GLU A 28 6.99 3.89 -1.61
N VAL A 29 6.70 2.72 -1.05
CA VAL A 29 7.67 1.87 -0.36
C VAL A 29 7.71 0.50 -1.03
N ARG A 30 8.85 0.17 -1.64
CA ARG A 30 9.10 -1.13 -2.31
C ARG A 30 10.11 -2.00 -1.57
N ASP A 31 10.95 -1.38 -0.73
CA ASP A 31 11.94 -2.06 0.10
C ASP A 31 11.39 -2.21 1.53
N PRO A 32 11.29 -3.43 2.08
CA PRO A 32 10.88 -3.66 3.47
C PRO A 32 11.67 -2.85 4.50
N ALA A 33 12.97 -2.61 4.25
CA ALA A 33 13.82 -1.83 5.16
C ALA A 33 13.38 -0.36 5.26
N GLN A 34 12.62 0.13 4.28
CA GLN A 34 12.11 1.51 4.25
C GLN A 34 10.75 1.69 4.95
N ILE A 35 10.06 0.61 5.35
CA ILE A 35 8.74 0.72 6.00
C ILE A 35 8.81 1.57 7.27
N ALA A 36 9.70 1.23 8.21
CA ALA A 36 9.80 1.97 9.47
C ALA A 36 10.27 3.42 9.27
N PRO A 37 11.31 3.72 8.46
CA PRO A 37 11.67 5.09 8.10
C PRO A 37 10.53 5.90 7.46
N ALA A 38 9.78 5.32 6.51
CA ALA A 38 8.66 5.96 5.83
C ALA A 38 7.55 6.36 6.81
N LEU A 39 7.21 5.46 7.74
CA LEU A 39 6.22 5.74 8.78
C LEU A 39 6.65 6.89 9.70
N LYS A 40 7.96 7.01 10.01
CA LYS A 40 8.46 8.15 10.80
C LYS A 40 8.30 9.47 10.04
N ARG A 41 8.72 9.53 8.77
CA ARG A 41 8.55 10.71 7.91
C ARG A 41 7.08 11.10 7.75
N ALA A 42 6.18 10.12 7.59
CA ALA A 42 4.75 10.32 7.51
C ALA A 42 4.20 11.01 8.78
N ARG A 43 4.58 10.51 9.96
CA ARG A 43 4.16 11.09 11.25
C ARG A 43 4.66 12.52 11.41
N GLU A 44 5.90 12.79 11.05
CA GLU A 44 6.46 14.14 11.08
C GLU A 44 5.70 15.08 10.12
N SER A 45 5.35 14.60 8.93
CA SER A 45 4.57 15.38 7.95
C SER A 45 3.18 15.71 8.47
N VAL A 46 2.48 14.74 9.07
CA VAL A 46 1.15 14.96 9.69
C VAL A 46 1.24 15.99 10.81
N GLN A 47 2.27 15.92 11.66
CA GLN A 47 2.47 16.87 12.76
C GLN A 47 2.68 18.30 12.25
N LYS A 48 3.49 18.47 11.20
CA LYS A 48 3.83 19.78 10.62
C LYS A 48 2.69 20.39 9.81
N SER A 49 2.07 19.59 8.95
CA SER A 49 1.08 20.07 7.97
C SER A 49 -0.36 20.01 8.47
N ARG A 50 -0.63 19.19 9.51
CA ARG A 50 -1.98 18.81 9.95
C ARG A 50 -2.85 18.18 8.86
N ARG A 51 -2.21 17.62 7.82
CA ARG A 51 -2.86 16.92 6.72
C ARG A 51 -2.54 15.44 6.77
N SER A 52 -3.39 14.64 6.14
CA SER A 52 -3.26 13.18 6.09
C SER A 52 -2.03 12.75 5.31
N ALA A 53 -1.53 11.55 5.64
CA ALA A 53 -0.45 10.89 4.94
C ALA A 53 -0.91 9.51 4.44
N VAL A 54 -0.47 9.11 3.25
CA VAL A 54 -0.65 7.77 2.68
C VAL A 54 0.72 7.19 2.36
N ILE A 55 0.98 6.00 2.89
CA ILE A 55 2.20 5.23 2.60
C ILE A 55 1.78 3.99 1.84
N ASN A 56 2.11 3.95 0.55
CA ASN A 56 1.79 2.84 -0.33
C ASN A 56 2.90 1.79 -0.25
N ILE A 57 2.64 0.70 0.47
CA ILE A 57 3.61 -0.39 0.67
C ILE A 57 3.31 -1.49 -0.34
N TRP A 58 4.28 -1.75 -1.21
CA TRP A 58 4.21 -2.84 -2.16
C TRP A 58 4.57 -4.16 -1.48
N VAL A 59 3.70 -5.16 -1.63
CA VAL A 59 3.85 -6.50 -1.06
C VAL A 59 3.83 -7.53 -2.18
N ASP A 60 4.38 -8.72 -1.95
CA ASP A 60 4.27 -9.82 -2.92
C ASP A 60 2.81 -10.30 -2.95
N PRO A 61 2.10 -10.19 -4.08
CA PRO A 61 0.69 -10.58 -4.18
C PRO A 61 0.46 -12.09 -4.05
N ARG A 62 1.53 -12.90 -4.09
CA ARG A 62 1.48 -14.36 -3.92
C ARG A 62 1.65 -14.78 -2.47
N GLU A 63 2.01 -13.85 -1.59
CA GLU A 63 2.12 -14.11 -0.16
C GLU A 63 0.81 -13.79 0.56
N TYR A 64 0.36 -14.75 1.36
CA TYR A 64 -0.89 -14.71 2.09
C TYR A 64 -0.61 -14.95 3.56
N ALA A 65 -1.41 -14.33 4.43
CA ALA A 65 -1.38 -14.62 5.85
C ALA A 65 -1.60 -16.15 6.07
N PRO A 66 -0.91 -16.79 7.04
CA PRO A 66 -1.00 -18.24 7.22
C PRO A 66 -2.44 -18.78 7.37
N GLY A 67 -3.35 -17.97 7.94
CA GLY A 67 -4.76 -18.32 8.10
C GLY A 67 -5.64 -18.15 6.85
N THR A 68 -5.19 -17.43 5.81
CA THR A 68 -5.96 -17.21 4.58
C THR A 68 -5.61 -18.20 3.47
N LYS A 69 -4.44 -18.87 3.54
CA LYS A 69 -4.05 -19.92 2.56
C LYS A 69 -5.01 -21.12 2.53
N ASN A 70 -5.76 -21.38 3.61
CA ASN A 70 -6.75 -22.46 3.69
C ASN A 70 -8.19 -22.03 3.37
N GLN A 71 -8.44 -20.76 3.03
CA GLN A 71 -9.76 -20.29 2.65
C GLN A 71 -9.93 -20.34 1.12
N THR A 72 -10.96 -21.04 0.67
CA THR A 72 -11.27 -21.37 -0.73
C THR A 72 -11.56 -20.19 -1.66
N MET A 73 -11.49 -18.94 -1.16
CA MET A 73 -11.74 -17.73 -1.97
C MET A 73 -10.57 -17.36 -2.91
N TYR A 74 -9.39 -17.95 -2.73
CA TYR A 74 -8.19 -17.65 -3.53
C TYR A 74 -7.63 -18.87 -4.28
N LYS A 75 -8.43 -19.95 -4.41
CA LYS A 75 -8.15 -21.07 -5.32
C LYS A 75 -8.83 -20.85 -6.65
#